data_AF-A0A428TS44-F1
#
_entry.id   AF-A0A428TS44-F1
#
_cell.length_a   1.000
_cell.length_b   1.000
_cell.length_c   1.000
_cell.angle_alpha   90.00
_cell.angle_beta   90.00
_cell.angle_gamma   90.00
#
_symmetry.space_group_name_H-M   'P 1'
#
loop_
_entity.id
_entity.type
_entity.pdbx_description
1 polymer ?
#
loop_
_entity_poly.entity_id
_entity_poly.type
_entity_poly.pdbx_seq_one_letter_code
_entity_poly.pdbx_strand_id
1 'polypeptide(L)'
;MSSTTPVVAESRLWRALFALPILTLAGFMLRAFAMGEPIAPVLEKMLENSEFTWDGGSVKILKEFYGIPLLDEIFAHITVAFAQLQFFSDPKAYWHSLVFLTDFAGMYMVFLIEGYRPANKFPLVRFPLIIPLLSQLMGIGVVAPIYFFFFLRFYAGV
;
A
#
# COMPACT_ATOMS: atom_id res chain seq x y z
N MET A 1 37.48 32.44 13.85
CA MET A 1 36.61 31.91 14.92
C MET A 1 35.29 31.50 14.28
N SER A 2 35.15 30.21 13.95
CA SER A 2 33.90 29.64 13.45
C SER A 2 33.07 29.25 14.67
N SER A 3 32.02 30.00 14.98
CA SER A 3 31.09 29.69 16.06
C SER A 3 30.24 28.49 15.68
N THR A 4 30.72 27.29 16.00
CA THR A 4 29.88 26.08 16.01
C THR A 4 28.92 26.19 17.19
N THR A 5 27.78 26.82 16.97
CA THR A 5 26.64 26.69 17.87
C THR A 5 26.28 25.20 17.96
N PRO A 6 26.22 24.59 19.16
CA PRO A 6 25.77 23.21 19.28
C PRO A 6 24.31 23.18 18.82
N VAL A 7 24.04 22.45 17.73
CA VAL A 7 22.67 22.13 17.32
C VAL A 7 22.05 21.40 18.50
N VAL A 8 21.12 22.07 19.19
CA VAL A 8 20.43 21.50 20.36
C VAL A 8 19.75 20.23 19.87
N ALA A 9 20.24 19.08 20.33
CA ALA A 9 19.68 17.78 19.99
C ALA A 9 18.28 17.69 20.61
N GLU A 10 17.28 18.17 19.88
CA GLU A 10 15.90 18.12 20.31
C GLU A 10 15.51 16.65 20.55
N SER A 11 14.86 16.40 21.69
CA SER A 11 14.61 15.04 22.13
C SER A 11 13.65 14.33 21.16
N ARG A 12 13.94 13.07 20.83
CA ARG A 12 13.08 12.24 19.97
C ARG A 12 11.64 12.13 20.50
N LEU A 13 11.48 12.29 21.81
CA LEU A 13 10.18 12.24 22.49
C LEU A 13 9.34 13.50 22.20
N TRP A 14 9.96 14.69 22.21
CA TRP A 14 9.26 15.93 21.87
C TRP A 14 8.75 15.92 20.43
N ARG A 15 9.58 15.47 19.48
CA ARG A 15 9.15 15.29 18.08
C ARG A 15 8.01 14.29 17.92
N ALA A 16 8.04 13.19 18.68
CA ALA A 16 6.96 12.21 18.66
C ALA A 16 5.65 12.80 19.21
N LEU A 17 5.71 13.60 20.27
CA LEU A 17 4.54 14.28 20.84
C LEU A 17 3.91 15.28 19.85
N PHE A 18 4.73 16.09 19.18
CA PHE A 18 4.25 17.02 18.16
C PHE A 18 3.70 16.32 16.90
N ALA A 19 4.15 15.10 16.62
CA ALA A 19 3.65 14.29 15.50
C ALA A 19 2.38 13.49 15.82
N LEU A 20 1.90 13.46 17.08
CA LEU A 20 0.68 12.73 17.46
C LEU A 20 -0.58 13.12 16.66
N PRO A 21 -0.82 14.39 16.30
CA PRO A 21 -1.98 14.76 15.47
C PRO A 21 -1.97 14.09 14.10
N ILE A 22 -0.82 13.66 13.57
CA ILE A 22 -0.77 12.93 12.30
C ILE A 22 -1.33 11.52 12.46
N LEU A 23 -1.17 10.89 13.63
CA LEU A 23 -1.76 9.57 13.89
C LEU A 23 -3.28 9.60 14.00
N THR A 24 -3.88 10.73 14.36
CA THR A 24 -5.35 10.84 14.38
C THR A 24 -5.94 10.76 12.97
N LEU A 25 -5.20 11.23 11.95
CA LEU A 25 -5.56 11.03 10.54
C LEU A 25 -5.54 9.55 10.18
N ALA A 26 -4.56 8.77 10.66
CA ALA A 26 -4.54 7.32 10.45
C ALA A 26 -5.78 6.64 11.03
N GLY A 27 -6.18 7.03 12.26
CA GLY A 27 -7.38 6.50 12.91
C GLY A 27 -8.67 6.85 12.15
N PHE A 28 -8.77 8.07 11.63
CA PHE A 28 -9.89 8.48 10.80
C PHE A 28 -9.95 7.70 9.48
N MET A 29 -8.81 7.53 8.80
CA MET A 29 -8.72 6.79 7.55
C MET A 29 -8.97 5.30 7.75
N LEU A 30 -8.54 4.72 8.87
CA LEU A 30 -8.83 3.32 9.21
C LEU A 30 -10.34 3.09 9.37
N ARG A 31 -11.05 4.04 9.99
CA ARG A 31 -12.51 4.00 10.09
C ARG A 31 -13.17 4.09 8.72
N ALA A 32 -12.71 5.01 7.87
CA ALA A 32 -13.23 5.14 6.50
C ALA A 32 -12.99 3.86 5.67
N PHE A 33 -11.80 3.25 5.79
CA PHE A 33 -11.48 1.97 5.16
C PHE A 33 -12.39 0.85 5.64
N ALA A 34 -12.61 0.74 6.97
CA ALA A 34 -13.51 -0.26 7.56
C ALA A 34 -14.99 -0.07 7.20
N MET A 35 -15.40 1.12 6.77
CA MET A 35 -16.77 1.40 6.29
C MET A 35 -16.96 1.09 4.81
N GLY A 36 -15.89 0.82 4.05
CA GLY A 36 -15.99 0.40 2.66
C GLY A 36 -16.58 -1.00 2.54
N GLU A 37 -17.36 -1.23 1.48
CA GLU A 37 -17.81 -2.59 1.17
C GLU A 37 -16.59 -3.46 0.85
N PRO A 38 -16.42 -4.61 1.53
CA PRO A 38 -15.30 -5.49 1.25
C PRO A 38 -15.44 -6.04 -0.17
N ILE A 39 -14.35 -5.98 -0.95
CA ILE A 39 -14.28 -6.53 -2.31
C ILE A 39 -14.10 -8.07 -2.29
N ALA A 40 -13.62 -8.60 -1.16
CA ALA A 40 -13.38 -10.04 -0.96
C ALA A 40 -14.57 -10.95 -1.33
N PRO A 41 -15.83 -10.68 -0.94
CA PRO A 41 -16.97 -11.53 -1.26
C PRO A 41 -17.32 -11.54 -2.76
N VAL A 42 -16.96 -10.48 -3.50
CA VAL A 42 -17.15 -10.42 -4.96
C VAL A 42 -16.10 -11.31 -5.64
N LEU A 43 -14.85 -11.26 -5.18
CA LEU A 43 -13.76 -12.10 -5.68
C LEU A 43 -13.99 -13.58 -5.35
N GLU A 44 -14.44 -13.87 -4.12
CA GLU A 44 -14.76 -15.23 -3.67
C GLU A 44 -15.87 -15.86 -4.53
N LYS A 45 -16.94 -15.11 -4.85
CA LYS A 45 -17.99 -15.59 -5.76
C LYS A 45 -17.48 -15.91 -7.17
N MET A 46 -16.53 -15.13 -7.68
CA MET A 46 -15.90 -15.39 -8.98
C MET A 46 -15.00 -16.63 -8.92
N LEU A 47 -14.28 -16.83 -7.82
CA LEU A 47 -13.44 -18.01 -7.58
C LEU A 47 -14.24 -19.29 -7.36
N GLU A 48 -15.37 -19.23 -6.67
CA GLU A 48 -16.29 -20.35 -6.48
C GLU A 48 -16.81 -20.86 -7.83
N ASN A 49 -17.26 -19.95 -8.68
CA ASN A 49 -17.76 -20.27 -10.01
C ASN A 49 -16.67 -20.81 -10.95
N SER A 50 -15.38 -20.66 -10.60
CA SER A 50 -14.21 -21.15 -11.35
C SER A 50 -14.15 -20.70 -12.82
N GLU A 51 -14.96 -19.70 -13.17
CA GLU A 51 -15.10 -19.16 -14.51
C GLU A 51 -15.18 -17.64 -14.41
N PHE A 52 -14.33 -16.97 -15.19
CA PHE A 52 -14.42 -15.55 -15.43
C PHE A 52 -15.23 -15.34 -16.70
N THR A 53 -16.43 -14.79 -16.55
CA THR A 53 -17.36 -14.53 -17.66
C THR A 53 -17.35 -13.04 -18.02
N TRP A 54 -17.34 -12.73 -19.30
CA TRP A 54 -17.51 -11.38 -19.84
C TRP A 54 -18.34 -11.42 -21.13
N ASP A 55 -18.76 -10.26 -21.64
CA ASP A 55 -19.64 -10.14 -22.83
C ASP A 55 -19.08 -10.79 -24.10
N GLY A 56 -17.77 -11.12 -24.14
CA GLY A 56 -17.09 -11.77 -25.26
C GLY A 56 -16.66 -13.22 -25.01
N GLY A 57 -16.95 -13.83 -23.85
CA GLY A 57 -16.58 -15.22 -23.57
C GLY A 57 -16.50 -15.60 -22.09
N SER A 58 -16.18 -16.88 -21.83
CA SER A 58 -15.86 -17.41 -20.49
C SER A 58 -14.50 -18.09 -20.52
N VAL A 59 -13.66 -17.83 -19.51
CA VAL A 59 -12.38 -18.52 -19.31
C VAL A 59 -12.35 -19.15 -17.92
N LYS A 60 -11.92 -20.41 -17.87
CA LYS A 60 -11.74 -21.13 -16.60
C LYS A 60 -10.57 -20.56 -15.82
N ILE A 61 -10.77 -20.31 -14.53
CA ILE A 61 -9.74 -19.84 -13.63
C ILE A 61 -8.87 -21.02 -13.22
N LEU A 62 -7.56 -20.94 -13.47
CA LEU A 62 -6.60 -21.94 -13.00
C LEU A 62 -6.43 -21.77 -11.48
N LYS A 63 -6.83 -22.79 -10.71
CA LYS A 63 -6.73 -22.77 -9.24
C LYS A 63 -5.43 -23.36 -8.69
N GLU A 64 -4.72 -24.13 -9.50
CA GLU A 64 -3.45 -24.77 -9.13
C GLU A 64 -2.39 -24.35 -10.15
N PHE A 65 -1.42 -23.54 -9.75
CA PHE A 65 -0.37 -23.04 -10.64
C PHE A 65 1.02 -23.51 -10.21
N TYR A 66 1.30 -23.47 -8.91
CA TYR A 66 2.57 -23.85 -8.28
C TYR A 66 2.48 -25.18 -7.51
N GLY A 67 1.28 -25.69 -7.24
CA GLY A 67 1.07 -26.93 -6.46
C GLY A 67 1.23 -26.74 -4.95
N ILE A 68 1.29 -25.48 -4.49
CA ILE A 68 1.39 -25.11 -3.08
C ILE A 68 0.08 -24.39 -2.73
N PRO A 69 -0.80 -24.97 -1.88
CA PRO A 69 -2.16 -24.47 -1.69
C PRO A 69 -2.25 -22.99 -1.31
N LEU A 70 -1.39 -22.53 -0.40
CA LEU A 70 -1.37 -21.12 0.04
C LEU A 70 -0.94 -20.16 -1.08
N LEU A 71 0.07 -20.54 -1.87
CA LEU A 71 0.55 -19.71 -2.97
C LEU A 71 -0.51 -19.66 -4.07
N ASP A 72 -1.05 -20.82 -4.42
CA ASP A 72 -2.06 -20.97 -5.45
C ASP A 72 -3.32 -20.16 -5.14
N GLU A 73 -3.77 -20.17 -3.89
CA GLU A 73 -4.90 -19.35 -3.43
C GLU A 73 -4.63 -17.85 -3.59
N ILE A 74 -3.46 -17.37 -3.15
CA ILE A 74 -3.09 -15.95 -3.27
C ILE A 74 -3.02 -15.54 -4.74
N PHE A 75 -2.35 -16.33 -5.57
CA PHE A 75 -2.19 -16.02 -6.99
C PHE A 75 -3.51 -16.12 -7.75
N ALA A 76 -4.41 -17.03 -7.39
CA ALA A 76 -5.75 -17.11 -7.98
C ALA A 76 -6.55 -15.83 -7.69
N HIS A 77 -6.54 -15.33 -6.44
CA HIS A 77 -7.19 -14.08 -6.08
C HIS A 77 -6.61 -12.87 -6.84
N ILE A 78 -5.29 -12.76 -6.91
CA ILE A 78 -4.62 -11.68 -7.65
C ILE A 78 -4.98 -11.75 -9.14
N THR A 79 -4.93 -12.95 -9.73
CA THR A 79 -5.22 -13.16 -11.15
C THR A 79 -6.65 -12.73 -11.48
N VAL A 80 -7.63 -13.12 -10.66
CA VAL A 80 -9.04 -12.74 -10.87
C VAL A 80 -9.24 -11.23 -10.67
N ALA A 81 -8.62 -10.63 -9.64
CA ALA A 81 -8.71 -9.19 -9.37
C ALA A 81 -8.15 -8.32 -10.51
N PHE A 82 -7.18 -8.82 -11.26
CA PHE A 82 -6.60 -8.12 -12.41
C PHE A 82 -7.09 -8.64 -13.77
N ALA A 83 -7.92 -9.69 -13.83
CA ALA A 83 -8.46 -10.21 -15.08
C ALA A 83 -9.25 -9.15 -15.87
N GLN A 84 -9.93 -8.24 -15.16
CA GLN A 84 -10.63 -7.11 -15.75
C GLN A 84 -9.74 -6.12 -16.51
N LEU A 85 -8.43 -6.07 -16.23
CA LEU A 85 -7.48 -5.29 -17.05
C LEU A 85 -7.25 -5.92 -18.43
N GLN A 86 -7.37 -7.24 -18.55
CA GLN A 86 -7.16 -7.97 -19.79
C GLN A 86 -8.43 -8.06 -20.64
N PHE A 87 -9.58 -8.29 -19.99
CA PHE A 87 -10.84 -8.59 -20.67
C PHE A 87 -11.82 -7.42 -20.73
N PHE A 88 -11.55 -6.31 -20.04
CA PHE A 88 -12.39 -5.10 -20.04
C PHE A 88 -13.88 -5.40 -19.80
N SER A 89 -14.18 -6.22 -18.79
CA SER A 89 -15.55 -6.69 -18.51
C SER A 89 -16.47 -5.59 -17.94
N ASP A 90 -15.95 -4.76 -17.03
CA ASP A 90 -16.63 -3.58 -16.50
C ASP A 90 -15.69 -2.36 -16.59
N PRO A 91 -16.09 -1.28 -17.28
CA PRO A 91 -15.31 -0.05 -17.34
C PRO A 91 -14.92 0.50 -15.96
N LYS A 92 -15.80 0.41 -14.95
CA LYS A 92 -15.50 0.91 -13.60
C LYS A 92 -14.40 0.09 -12.93
N ALA A 93 -14.53 -1.22 -12.99
CA ALA A 93 -13.58 -2.15 -12.39
C ALA A 93 -12.22 -2.12 -13.11
N TYR A 94 -12.23 -1.94 -14.43
CA TYR A 94 -11.02 -1.69 -15.23
C TYR A 94 -10.26 -0.45 -14.73
N TRP A 95 -10.93 0.70 -14.66
CA TRP A 95 -10.29 1.95 -14.21
C TRP A 95 -9.81 1.85 -12.77
N HIS A 96 -10.56 1.19 -11.90
CA HIS A 96 -10.16 0.95 -10.52
C HIS A 96 -8.87 0.12 -10.44
N SER A 97 -8.80 -1.03 -11.12
CA SER A 97 -7.58 -1.85 -11.15
C SER A 97 -6.39 -1.15 -11.78
N LEU A 98 -6.62 -0.31 -12.80
CA LEU A 98 -5.55 0.43 -13.46
C LEU A 98 -4.96 1.49 -12.53
N VAL A 99 -5.81 2.25 -11.83
CA VAL A 99 -5.38 3.21 -10.80
C VAL A 99 -4.65 2.47 -9.68
N PHE A 100 -5.20 1.36 -9.19
CA PHE A 100 -4.58 0.55 -8.13
C PHE A 100 -3.16 0.10 -8.48
N LEU A 101 -2.91 -0.31 -9.73
CA LEU A 101 -1.58 -0.75 -10.19
C LEU A 101 -0.63 0.43 -10.41
N THR A 102 -1.11 1.52 -11.01
CA THR A 102 -0.28 2.70 -11.31
C THR A 102 0.09 3.48 -10.05
N ASP A 103 -0.79 3.55 -9.06
CA ASP A 103 -0.49 4.14 -7.75
C ASP A 103 0.66 3.41 -7.06
N PHE A 104 0.73 2.08 -7.17
CA PHE A 104 1.84 1.31 -6.62
C PHE A 104 3.18 1.66 -7.27
N ALA A 105 3.22 1.79 -8.60
CA ALA A 105 4.43 2.20 -9.30
C ALA A 105 4.90 3.60 -8.87
N GLY A 106 3.96 4.55 -8.72
CA GLY A 106 4.22 5.88 -8.20
C GLY A 106 4.76 5.87 -6.77
N MET A 107 4.08 5.14 -5.86
CA MET A 107 4.51 4.99 -4.47
C MET A 107 5.89 4.34 -4.37
N TYR A 108 6.14 3.27 -5.13
CA TYR A 108 7.44 2.61 -5.17
C TYR A 108 8.56 3.58 -5.52
N MET A 109 8.37 4.43 -6.54
CA MET A 109 9.34 5.45 -6.92
C MET A 109 9.60 6.46 -5.80
N VAL A 110 8.54 6.94 -5.13
CA VAL A 110 8.65 7.89 -4.01
C VAL A 110 9.48 7.28 -2.88
N PHE A 111 9.16 6.06 -2.45
CA PHE A 111 9.89 5.40 -1.35
C PHE A 111 11.30 4.98 -1.74
N LEU A 112 11.55 4.68 -3.03
CA LEU A 112 12.89 4.45 -3.54
C LEU A 112 13.76 5.70 -3.39
N ILE A 113 13.29 6.85 -3.86
CA ILE A 113 14.00 8.14 -3.75
C ILE A 113 14.21 8.52 -2.28
N GLU A 114 13.16 8.36 -1.48
CA GLU A 114 13.18 8.72 -0.06
C GLU A 114 14.11 7.81 0.77
N GLY A 115 14.32 6.56 0.34
CA GLY A 115 15.28 5.63 0.93
C GLY A 115 16.74 6.06 0.77
N TYR A 116 17.05 6.86 -0.27
CA TYR A 116 18.38 7.43 -0.49
C TYR A 116 18.58 8.78 0.22
N ARG A 117 17.54 9.37 0.82
CA ARG A 117 17.61 10.69 1.45
C ARG A 117 18.40 10.61 2.78
N PRO A 118 19.54 11.31 2.94
CA PRO A 118 20.37 11.22 4.15
C PRO A 118 19.69 11.66 5.45
N ALA A 119 18.69 12.54 5.35
CA ALA A 119 17.91 13.02 6.47
C ALA A 119 16.96 11.94 7.04
N ASN A 120 16.62 10.93 6.23
CA ASN A 120 15.71 9.87 6.60
C ASN A 120 16.47 8.70 7.25
N LYS A 121 16.37 8.57 8.57
CA LYS A 121 17.01 7.49 9.33
C LYS A 121 16.05 6.35 9.69
N PHE A 122 14.84 6.35 9.14
CA PHE A 122 13.87 5.28 9.41
C PHE A 122 14.26 4.01 8.64
N PRO A 123 14.51 2.87 9.31
CA PRO A 123 15.10 1.68 8.66
C PRO A 123 14.21 1.05 7.58
N LEU A 124 12.88 1.15 7.70
CA LEU A 124 11.96 0.56 6.73
C LEU A 124 12.00 1.24 5.36
N VAL A 125 12.45 2.50 5.27
CA VAL A 125 12.54 3.24 4.00
C VAL A 125 13.63 2.69 3.09
N ARG A 126 14.60 1.96 3.66
CA ARG A 126 15.61 1.23 2.88
C ARG A 126 15.03 0.08 2.07
N PHE A 127 13.82 -0.36 2.42
CA PHE A 127 13.09 -1.40 1.71
C PHE A 127 11.90 -0.76 0.99
N PRO A 128 12.10 -0.22 -0.22
CA PRO A 128 11.09 0.58 -0.94
C PRO A 128 9.84 -0.21 -1.33
N LEU A 129 9.83 -1.53 -1.14
CA LEU A 129 8.67 -2.40 -1.38
C LEU A 129 7.72 -2.50 -0.18
N ILE A 130 8.21 -2.42 1.06
CA ILE A 130 7.39 -2.76 2.24
C ILE A 130 6.26 -1.76 2.42
N ILE A 131 6.54 -0.46 2.37
CA ILE A 131 5.53 0.57 2.62
C ILE A 131 4.49 0.65 1.49
N PRO A 132 4.85 0.64 0.20
CA PRO A 132 3.88 0.56 -0.90
C PRO A 132 3.00 -0.69 -0.85
N LEU A 133 3.57 -1.86 -0.52
CA LEU A 133 2.80 -3.10 -0.42
C LEU A 133 1.75 -3.04 0.71
N LEU A 134 2.13 -2.54 1.88
CA LEU A 134 1.19 -2.29 2.97
C LEU A 134 0.12 -1.27 2.58
N SER A 135 0.50 -0.26 1.79
CA SER A 135 -0.42 0.76 1.29
C SER A 135 -1.44 0.22 0.29
N GLN A 136 -1.10 -0.84 -0.46
CA GLN A 136 -2.07 -1.55 -1.30
C GLN A 136 -3.09 -2.35 -0.49
N LEU A 137 -2.68 -2.93 0.64
CA LEU A 137 -3.55 -3.76 1.48
C LEU A 137 -4.52 -2.96 2.35
N MET A 138 -4.05 -1.85 2.94
CA MET A 138 -4.83 -1.06 3.92
C MET A 138 -5.20 0.34 3.41
N GLY A 139 -4.71 0.72 2.23
CA GLY A 139 -4.81 2.07 1.69
C GLY A 139 -3.68 2.99 2.17
N ILE A 140 -3.17 3.81 1.24
CA ILE A 140 -2.13 4.82 1.54
C ILE A 140 -2.59 5.83 2.59
N GLY A 141 -3.90 6.10 2.70
CA GLY A 141 -4.45 7.00 3.72
C GLY A 141 -4.21 6.53 5.15
N VAL A 142 -4.08 5.23 5.40
CA VAL A 142 -3.76 4.67 6.72
C VAL A 142 -2.25 4.58 6.93
N VAL A 143 -1.53 4.14 5.90
CA VAL A 143 -0.09 3.85 6.00
C VAL A 143 0.77 5.12 5.97
N ALA A 144 0.42 6.12 5.16
CA ALA A 144 1.21 7.34 5.02
C ALA A 144 1.32 8.14 6.34
N PRO A 145 0.25 8.36 7.12
CA PRO A 145 0.38 9.08 8.40
C PRO A 145 1.25 8.33 9.41
N ILE A 146 1.20 6.99 9.44
CA ILE A 146 2.09 6.16 10.28
C ILE A 146 3.54 6.33 9.84
N TYR A 147 3.78 6.28 8.52
CA TYR A 147 5.10 6.54 7.95
C TYR A 147 5.62 7.93 8.35
N PHE A 148 4.83 9.00 8.19
CA PHE A 148 5.22 10.35 8.55
C PHE A 148 5.49 10.54 10.04
N PHE A 149 4.75 9.86 10.91
CA PHE A 149 5.03 9.84 12.34
C PHE A 149 6.42 9.28 12.65
N PHE A 150 6.77 8.13 12.06
CA PHE A 150 8.11 7.56 12.24
C PHE A 150 9.20 8.40 11.57
N PHE A 151 8.93 8.95 10.40
CA PHE A 151 9.83 9.87 9.71
C PHE A 151 10.17 11.07 10.61
N LEU A 152 9.18 11.78 11.15
CA LEU A 152 9.39 12.95 12.02
C LEU A 152 10.10 12.60 13.33
N ARG A 153 9.83 11.42 13.89
CA ARG A 153 10.52 10.91 15.08
C ARG A 153 12.01 10.66 14.82
N PHE A 154 12.34 10.04 13.68
CA PHE A 154 13.70 9.65 13.31
C PHE A 154 14.42 10.69 12.44
N TYR A 155 13.74 11.77 12.08
CA TYR A 155 14.32 12.88 11.33
C TYR A 155 15.50 13.44 12.11
N ALA A 156 16.66 13.45 11.46
CA ALA A 156 17.82 14.16 11.94
C ALA A 156 17.78 15.55 11.30
N GLY A 157 17.41 16.56 12.09
CA GLY A 157 17.71 17.94 11.73
C GLY A 157 19.22 18.07 11.55
N VAL A 158 19.64 18.67 10.43
CA VAL A 158 21.01 19.16 10.25
C VAL A 158 21.22 20.33 11.18
#